data_AF-A0AA96YF49-F1
#
_entry.id   AF-A0AA96YF49-F1
#
_cell.length_a   1.000
_cell.length_b   1.000
_cell.length_c   1.000
_cell.angle_alpha   90.00
_cell.angle_beta   90.00
_cell.angle_gamma   90.00
#
_symmetry.space_group_name_H-M   'P 1'
#
loop_
_entity.id
_entity.type
_entity.pdbx_description
1 polymer ?
#
loop_
_entity_poly.entity_id
_entity_poly.type
_entity_poly.pdbx_seq_one_letter_code
_entity_poly.pdbx_strand_id
1 'polypeptide(L)'
;MSISEPQALRDQFIKAYRSLLLAEGMNIQECRFEWCEVGFVHRETAVAWWAWQASRESLRVTNPFPVQMGDPDGDWAREAAEKSLRAQGLKVVG
;
A
#
# COMPACT_ATOMS: atom_id res chain seq x y z
N MET A 1 -24.68 18.99 -19.36
CA MET A 1 -23.41 18.63 -20.03
C MET A 1 -23.34 17.12 -20.11
N SER A 2 -23.37 16.55 -21.31
CA SER A 2 -23.19 15.11 -21.51
C SER A 2 -21.71 14.78 -21.33
N ILE A 3 -21.38 13.96 -20.33
CA ILE A 3 -20.02 13.45 -20.15
C ILE A 3 -19.75 12.53 -21.34
N SER A 4 -18.73 12.84 -22.15
CA SER A 4 -18.37 11.98 -23.27
C SER A 4 -17.97 10.60 -22.74
N GLU A 5 -18.39 9.53 -23.43
CA GLU A 5 -18.13 8.12 -23.08
C GLU A 5 -16.66 7.83 -22.68
N PRO A 6 -15.63 8.44 -23.33
CA PRO A 6 -14.22 8.27 -22.94
C PRO A 6 -13.90 8.81 -21.54
N GLN A 7 -14.60 9.85 -21.11
CA GLN A 7 -14.37 10.52 -19.83
C GLN A 7 -15.02 9.77 -18.67
N ALA A 8 -16.20 9.16 -18.91
CA ALA A 8 -16.83 8.28 -17.93
C ALA A 8 -16.00 7.01 -17.68
N LEU A 9 -15.44 6.41 -18.75
CA LEU A 9 -14.53 5.26 -18.66
C LEU A 9 -13.24 5.61 -17.92
N ARG A 10 -12.67 6.80 -18.19
CA ARG A 10 -11.51 7.33 -17.46
C ARG A 10 -11.77 7.38 -15.96
N ASP A 11 -12.87 7.97 -15.56
CA ASP A 11 -13.16 8.21 -14.14
C ASP A 11 -13.46 6.90 -13.41
N GLN A 12 -14.12 5.94 -14.07
CA GLN A 12 -14.30 4.59 -13.54
C GLN A 12 -12.96 3.85 -13.35
N PHE A 13 -12.07 3.93 -14.34
CA PHE A 13 -10.74 3.32 -14.25
C PHE A 13 -9.90 3.92 -13.11
N ILE A 14 -9.84 5.25 -13.03
CA ILE A 14 -9.12 5.96 -11.95
C ILE A 14 -9.68 5.59 -10.59
N LYS A 15 -11.01 5.50 -10.46
CA LYS A 15 -11.67 5.11 -9.21
C LYS A 15 -11.33 3.69 -8.80
N ALA A 16 -11.46 2.72 -9.72
CA ALA A 16 -11.16 1.31 -9.44
C ALA A 16 -9.68 1.13 -9.05
N TYR A 17 -8.77 1.79 -9.76
CA TYR A 17 -7.34 1.68 -9.50
C TYR A 17 -6.93 2.33 -8.17
N ARG A 18 -7.51 3.50 -7.82
CA ARG A 18 -7.29 4.11 -6.50
C ARG A 18 -7.78 3.23 -5.36
N SER A 19 -8.93 2.57 -5.51
CA SER A 19 -9.42 1.62 -4.50
C SER A 19 -8.47 0.45 -4.29
N LEU A 20 -7.90 -0.09 -5.38
CA LEU A 20 -6.88 -1.14 -5.30
C LEU A 20 -5.63 -0.66 -4.53
N LEU A 21 -5.11 0.51 -4.88
CA LEU A 21 -3.92 1.07 -4.23
C LEU A 21 -4.14 1.32 -2.73
N LEU A 22 -5.31 1.84 -2.35
CA LEU A 22 -5.66 2.04 -0.94
C LEU A 22 -5.80 0.72 -0.18
N ALA A 23 -6.43 -0.29 -0.76
CA ALA A 23 -6.56 -1.62 -0.16
C ALA A 23 -5.18 -2.27 0.12
N GLU A 24 -4.17 -1.85 -0.63
CA GLU A 24 -2.81 -2.39 -0.60
C GLU A 24 -1.83 -1.50 0.18
N GLY A 25 -2.36 -0.45 0.83
CA GLY A 25 -1.61 0.45 1.72
C GLY A 25 -0.75 1.50 1.00
N MET A 26 -0.99 1.76 -0.28
CA MET A 26 -0.18 2.69 -1.06
C MET A 26 -0.66 4.14 -1.02
N ASN A 27 0.29 5.07 -1.10
CA ASN A 27 0.01 6.50 -1.20
C ASN A 27 -0.52 6.85 -2.61
N ILE A 28 -1.76 7.35 -2.66
CA ILE A 28 -2.46 7.72 -3.89
C ILE A 28 -2.05 9.09 -4.46
N GLN A 29 -1.26 9.89 -3.72
CA GLN A 29 -0.87 11.24 -4.15
C GLN A 29 0.11 11.26 -5.33
N GLU A 30 0.78 10.13 -5.61
CA GLU A 30 1.80 10.01 -6.66
C GLU A 30 1.26 9.36 -7.96
N CYS A 31 -0.06 9.16 -8.08
CA CYS A 31 -0.64 8.46 -9.22
C CYS A 31 -0.87 9.39 -10.43
N ARG A 32 0.02 9.32 -11.44
CA ARG A 32 -0.20 9.91 -12.77
C ARG A 32 -0.77 8.90 -13.76
N PHE A 33 -1.91 9.26 -14.35
CA PHE A 33 -2.62 8.49 -15.38
C PHE A 33 -2.53 9.19 -16.73
N GLU A 34 -2.10 8.48 -17.76
CA GLU A 34 -1.99 8.97 -19.14
C GLU A 34 -2.89 8.16 -20.08
N TRP A 35 -3.46 8.83 -21.08
CA TRP A 35 -4.16 8.15 -22.17
C TRP A 35 -3.18 7.86 -23.29
N CYS A 36 -3.12 6.62 -23.76
CA CYS A 36 -2.36 6.22 -24.94
C CYS A 36 -3.30 5.57 -25.98
N GLU A 37 -2.78 5.26 -27.17
CA GLU A 37 -3.55 4.72 -28.31
C GLU A 37 -4.33 3.44 -28.00
N VAL A 38 -3.90 2.67 -26.99
CA VAL A 38 -4.51 1.40 -26.57
C VAL A 38 -5.29 1.49 -25.25
N GLY A 39 -5.38 2.66 -24.61
CA GLY A 39 -6.18 2.90 -23.40
C GLY A 39 -5.48 3.74 -22.32
N PHE A 40 -6.05 3.77 -21.12
CA PHE A 40 -5.42 4.42 -19.95
C PHE A 40 -4.27 3.58 -19.42
N VAL A 41 -3.09 4.20 -19.29
CA VAL A 41 -1.89 3.56 -18.73
C VAL A 41 -1.42 4.34 -17.52
N HIS A 42 -0.96 3.59 -16.51
CA HIS A 42 -0.34 4.14 -15.32
C HIS A 42 1.19 4.05 -15.47
N ARG A 43 1.90 5.19 -15.51
CA ARG A 43 3.37 5.20 -15.76
C ARG A 43 4.23 5.19 -14.48
N GLU A 44 3.87 5.97 -13.46
CA GLU A 44 4.80 6.28 -12.35
C GLU A 44 4.70 5.30 -11.15
N THR A 45 3.60 4.58 -10.95
CA THR A 45 3.46 3.62 -9.82
C THR A 45 3.84 2.20 -10.17
N ALA A 46 4.04 1.79 -11.42
CA ALA A 46 4.40 0.39 -11.66
C ALA A 46 5.72 0.03 -10.95
N VAL A 47 6.73 0.89 -11.04
CA VAL A 47 8.01 0.71 -10.33
C VAL A 47 7.84 0.87 -8.82
N ALA A 48 7.10 1.88 -8.35
CA ALA A 48 6.86 2.08 -6.92
C ALA A 48 6.03 0.95 -6.30
N TRP A 49 5.06 0.38 -7.04
CA TRP A 49 4.24 -0.77 -6.69
C TRP A 49 5.09 -2.04 -6.61
N TRP A 50 5.91 -2.32 -7.62
CA TRP A 50 6.83 -3.46 -7.59
C TRP A 50 7.86 -3.32 -6.48
N ALA A 51 8.39 -2.12 -6.24
CA ALA A 51 9.28 -1.84 -5.12
C ALA A 51 8.56 -2.01 -3.77
N TRP A 52 7.31 -1.57 -3.65
CA TRP A 52 6.48 -1.78 -2.46
C TRP A 52 6.21 -3.25 -2.20
N GLN A 53 5.76 -4.01 -3.21
CA GLN A 53 5.54 -5.46 -3.11
C GLN A 53 6.84 -6.20 -2.75
N ALA A 54 7.95 -5.90 -3.43
CA ALA A 54 9.26 -6.46 -3.09
C ALA A 54 9.70 -6.11 -1.66
N SER A 55 9.41 -4.89 -1.20
CA SER A 55 9.72 -4.47 0.18
C SER A 55 8.91 -5.28 1.20
N ARG A 56 7.62 -5.54 0.94
CA ARG A 56 6.76 -6.36 1.81
C ARG A 56 7.20 -7.82 1.87
N GLU A 57 7.66 -8.37 0.76
CA GLU A 57 8.23 -9.72 0.74
C GLU A 57 9.58 -9.77 1.47
N SER A 58 10.40 -8.73 1.34
CA SER A 58 11.72 -8.66 2.00
C SER A 58 11.64 -8.38 3.51
N LEU A 59 10.62 -7.66 3.97
CA LEU A 59 10.52 -7.12 5.33
C LEU A 59 9.34 -7.73 6.06
N ARG A 60 9.30 -9.07 6.10
CA ARG A 60 8.31 -9.83 6.84
C ARG A 60 8.79 -10.07 8.28
N VAL A 61 8.38 -9.19 9.17
CA VAL A 61 8.66 -9.32 10.60
C VAL A 61 7.69 -10.35 11.19
N THR A 62 8.18 -11.54 11.50
CA THR A 62 7.37 -12.55 12.21
C THR A 62 7.32 -12.17 13.69
N ASN A 63 6.12 -12.10 14.27
CA ASN A 63 5.97 -11.94 15.71
C ASN A 63 6.13 -13.31 16.40
N PRO A 64 7.21 -13.56 17.18
CA PRO A 64 7.40 -14.82 17.87
C PRO A 64 6.63 -14.91 19.20
N PHE A 65 5.95 -13.83 19.61
CA PHE A 65 5.27 -13.73 20.90
C PHE A 65 3.78 -14.13 20.79
N PRO A 66 3.17 -14.62 21.89
CA PRO A 66 1.75 -14.97 21.90
C PRO A 66 0.87 -13.78 21.50
N VAL A 67 -0.03 -13.99 20.52
CA VAL A 67 -0.97 -12.97 20.07
C VAL A 67 -2.01 -12.71 21.16
N GLN A 68 -2.17 -11.45 21.55
CA GLN A 68 -3.25 -11.01 22.43
C GLN A 68 -4.35 -10.35 21.60
N MET A 69 -5.57 -10.87 21.71
CA MET A 69 -6.74 -10.29 21.05
C MET A 69 -7.26 -9.12 21.87
N GLY A 70 -7.24 -7.94 21.28
CA GLY A 70 -7.61 -6.68 21.94
C GLY A 70 -6.38 -5.97 22.49
N ASP A 71 -6.17 -4.73 22.02
CA ASP A 71 -5.13 -3.83 22.48
C ASP A 71 -5.71 -2.40 22.56
N PRO A 72 -6.58 -2.14 23.56
CA PRO A 72 -7.33 -0.88 23.64
C PRO A 72 -6.42 0.35 23.76
N ASP A 73 -5.22 0.18 24.32
CA ASP A 73 -4.25 1.26 24.53
C ASP A 73 -3.13 1.29 23.46
N GLY A 74 -3.08 0.31 22.56
CA GLY A 74 -2.06 0.21 21.50
C GLY A 74 -0.66 -0.19 21.97
N ASP A 75 -0.48 -0.39 23.28
CA ASP A 75 0.80 -0.64 23.91
C ASP A 75 1.30 -2.07 23.63
N TRP A 76 0.40 -3.05 23.57
CA TRP A 76 0.80 -4.42 23.28
C TRP A 76 1.30 -4.56 21.84
N ALA A 77 0.61 -3.98 20.86
CA ALA A 77 0.98 -4.05 19.45
C ALA A 77 2.31 -3.33 19.20
N ARG A 78 2.51 -2.17 19.84
CA ARG A 78 3.78 -1.43 19.80
C ARG A 78 4.92 -2.26 20.38
N GLU A 79 4.78 -2.76 21.61
CA GLU A 79 5.81 -3.58 22.25
C GLU A 79 6.11 -4.85 21.46
N ALA A 80 5.08 -5.54 20.96
CA ALA A 80 5.23 -6.75 20.18
C ALA A 80 5.98 -6.48 18.87
N ALA A 81 5.66 -5.38 18.18
CA ALA A 81 6.37 -4.96 16.97
C ALA A 81 7.85 -4.65 17.25
N GLU A 82 8.14 -3.84 18.27
CA GLU A 82 9.52 -3.49 18.64
C GLU A 82 10.35 -4.71 19.04
N LYS A 83 9.80 -5.59 19.88
CA LYS A 83 10.47 -6.82 20.31
C LYS A 83 10.73 -7.74 19.12
N SER A 84 9.78 -7.85 18.18
CA SER A 84 9.93 -8.68 16.98
C SER A 84 11.00 -8.15 16.03
N LEU A 85 11.07 -6.82 15.86
CA LEU A 85 12.12 -6.17 15.08
C LEU A 85 13.51 -6.42 15.71
N ARG A 86 13.65 -6.21 17.02
CA ARG A 86 14.92 -6.45 17.74
C ARG A 86 15.33 -7.92 17.71
N ALA A 87 14.39 -8.86 17.85
CA ALA A 87 14.66 -10.29 17.78
C ALA A 87 15.25 -10.73 16.42
N GLN A 88 14.96 -9.98 15.35
CA GLN A 88 15.50 -10.20 14.01
C GLN A 88 16.75 -9.34 13.72
N GLY A 89 17.35 -8.75 14.76
CA GLY A 89 18.59 -7.97 14.66
C GLY A 89 18.40 -6.54 14.12
N LEU A 90 17.15 -6.08 13.97
CA LEU A 90 16.86 -4.74 13.48
C LEU A 90 16.92 -3.73 14.62
N LYS A 91 17.52 -2.56 14.33
CA LYS A 91 17.53 -1.42 15.26
C LYS A 91 16.19 -0.70 15.19
N VAL A 92 15.53 -0.57 16.33
CA VAL A 92 14.35 0.29 16.49
C VAL A 92 14.82 1.67 16.95
N VAL A 93 14.38 2.74 16.27
CA VAL A 93 14.69 4.13 16.62
C VAL A 93 13.36 4.84 16.89
N GLY A 94 13.20 5.36 18.10
CA GLY A 94 11.99 6.01 18.59
C GLY A 94 12.29 6.75 19.89
#